data_AF-A0A7C1TT74-F1
#
_entry.id   AF-A0A7C1TT74-F1
#
_cell.length_a   1.000
_cell.length_b   1.000
_cell.length_c   1.000
_cell.angle_alpha   90.00
_cell.angle_beta   90.00
_cell.angle_gamma   90.00
#
_symmetry.space_group_name_H-M   'P 1'
#
loop_
_entity.id
_entity.type
_entity.pdbx_description
1 polymer ?
#
loop_
_entity_poly.entity_id
_entity_poly.type
_entity_poly.pdbx_seq_one_letter_code
_entity_poly.pdbx_strand_id
1 'polypeptide(L)' 'MKAFFHMGGYAMYVWPSYGLALVILLWNVILPMQRKKWHIASIKRRLRRAQDEK' A
#
# COMPACT_ATOMS: atom_id res chain seq x y z
N MET A 1 -27.51 18.12 -16.43
CA MET A 1 -26.66 17.26 -15.56
C MET A 1 -25.24 17.12 -16.12
N LYS A 2 -24.39 18.18 -16.07
CA LYS A 2 -22.92 18.13 -16.32
C LYS A 2 -22.17 19.33 -15.70
N ALA A 3 -22.79 20.11 -14.80
CA ALA A 3 -22.26 21.40 -14.36
C ALA A 3 -21.01 21.30 -13.45
N PHE A 4 -20.76 20.14 -12.83
CA PHE A 4 -19.64 19.95 -11.89
C PHE A 4 -18.30 19.63 -12.59
N PHE A 5 -18.33 19.18 -13.85
CA PHE A 5 -17.12 19.00 -14.67
C PHE A 5 -16.83 20.20 -15.58
N HIS A 6 -17.74 21.17 -15.66
CA HIS A 6 -17.65 22.35 -16.53
C HIS A 6 -17.43 23.68 -15.78
N MET A 7 -17.06 23.65 -14.49
CA MET A 7 -16.44 24.82 -13.83
C MET A 7 -14.99 24.96 -14.31
N GLY A 8 -14.80 25.36 -15.57
CA GLY A 8 -13.56 25.97 -16.07
C GLY A 8 -12.25 25.22 -15.84
N GLY A 9 -12.20 23.89 -16.03
CA GLY A 9 -10.92 23.15 -16.09
C GLY A 9 -10.21 22.88 -14.75
N TYR A 10 -10.70 23.39 -13.61
CA TYR A 10 -10.06 23.20 -12.29
C TYR A 10 -10.03 21.74 -11.80
N ALA A 11 -11.01 20.93 -12.18
CA ALA A 11 -11.06 19.52 -11.79
C ALA A 11 -9.82 18.73 -12.27
N MET A 12 -9.24 19.10 -13.41
CA MET A 12 -8.02 18.48 -13.96
C MET A 12 -6.75 18.83 -13.17
N TYR A 13 -6.75 19.94 -12.41
CA TYR A 13 -5.62 20.33 -11.57
C TYR A 13 -5.68 19.69 -10.18
N VAL A 14 -6.89 19.43 -9.67
CA VAL A 14 -7.11 18.93 -8.32
C VAL A 14 -7.02 17.40 -8.25
N TRP A 15 -7.54 16.69 -9.25
CA TRP A 15 -7.47 15.24 -9.36
C TRP A 15 -6.06 14.63 -9.28
N PRO A 16 -5.03 15.16 -9.97
CA PRO A 16 -3.68 14.62 -9.87
C PRO A 16 -3.09 14.79 -8.46
N SER A 17 -3.45 15.83 -7.70
CA SER A 17 -3.03 15.98 -6.29
C SER A 17 -3.62 14.86 -5.42
N TYR A 18 -4.91 14.54 -5.61
CA TYR A 18 -5.54 13.40 -4.93
C TYR A 18 -4.97 12.06 -5.39
N GLY A 19 -4.70 11.90 -6.68
CA GLY A 19 -4.06 10.70 -7.24
C GLY A 19 -2.66 10.50 -6.66
N LEU A 20 -1.86 11.56 -6.58
CA LEU A 20 -0.52 11.51 -5.99
C LEU A 20 -0.57 11.15 -4.50
N ALA A 21 -1.49 11.74 -3.74
CA ALA A 21 -1.69 11.38 -2.34
C ALA A 21 -2.06 9.90 -2.18
N LEU A 22 -2.96 9.39 -3.04
CA LEU A 22 -3.38 7.99 -3.03
C LEU A 22 -2.24 7.05 -3.42
N VAL A 23 -1.41 7.43 -4.39
CA VAL A 23 -0.18 6.70 -4.78
C VAL A 23 0.81 6.65 -3.62
N ILE A 24 1.07 7.77 -2.94
CA ILE A 24 1.98 7.81 -1.78
C ILE A 24 1.45 6.92 -0.65
N LEU A 25 0.14 6.99 -0.38
CA LEU A 25 -0.51 6.16 0.64
C LEU A 25 -0.36 4.67 0.31
N LEU A 26 -0.69 4.27 -0.92
CA LEU A 26 -0.52 2.89 -1.39
C LEU A 26 0.93 2.44 -1.31
N TRP A 27 1.88 3.28 -1.74
CA TRP A 27 3.30 2.98 -1.69
C TRP A 27 3.76 2.72 -0.25
N ASN A 28 3.31 3.55 0.70
CA ASN A 28 3.62 3.42 2.11
C ASN A 28 3.04 2.13 2.73
N VAL A 29 1.89 1.65 2.24
CA VAL A 29 1.25 0.41 2.72
C VAL A 29 1.82 -0.84 2.03
N ILE A 30 2.13 -0.76 0.74
CA ILE A 30 2.65 -1.88 -0.05
C ILE A 30 4.07 -2.28 0.40
N LEU A 31 4.94 -1.30 0.66
CA LEU A 31 6.31 -1.52 1.15
C LEU A 31 6.39 -2.44 2.40
N PRO A 32 5.71 -2.15 3.52
CA PRO A 32 5.74 -2.99 4.71
C PRO A 32 5.00 -4.31 4.51
N MET A 33 3.94 -4.35 3.68
CA MET A 33 3.23 -5.58 3.35
C MET A 33 4.15 -6.58 2.63
N GLN A 34 4.94 -6.11 1.67
CA GLN A 34 5.93 -6.96 0.99
C GLN A 34 7.02 -7.42 1.94
N ARG A 35 7.56 -6.54 2.79
CA ARG A 35 8.60 -6.91 3.78
C ARG A 35 8.11 -7.90 4.83
N LYS A 36 6.86 -7.80 5.29
CA LYS A 36 6.27 -8.74 6.26
C LYS A 36 6.26 -10.19 5.74
N LYS A 37 5.98 -10.40 4.46
CA LYS A 37 5.96 -11.75 3.86
C LYS A 37 7.33 -12.44 3.97
N TRP A 38 8.42 -11.68 3.79
CA TRP A 38 9.78 -12.21 3.89
C TRP A 38 10.18 -12.53 5.35
N HIS A 39 9.76 -11.72 6.31
CA HIS A 39 10.13 -11.91 7.73
C HIS A 39 9.40 -13.10 8.37
N ILE A 40 8.13 -13.35 8.03
CA ILE A 40 7.38 -14.47 8.61
C ILE A 40 7.92 -15.83 8.13
N ALA A 41 8.42 -15.90 6.89
CA ALA A 41 8.98 -17.12 6.32
C ALA A 41 10.26 -17.58 7.05
N SER A 42 11.07 -16.66 7.58
CA SER A 42 12.30 -17.00 8.31
C SER A 42 12.03 -17.44 9.75
N ILE A 43 11.03 -16.84 10.42
CA ILE A 43 10.64 -17.20 11.79
C ILE A 43 10.03 -18.60 11.84
N LYS A 44 9.19 -18.97 10.86
CA LYS A 44 8.54 -20.30 10.80
C LYS A 44 9.55 -21.46 10.71
N ARG A 45 10.71 -21.23 10.11
CA ARG A 45 11.79 -22.24 10.02
C ARG A 45 12.50 -22.46 11.36
N ARG A 46 12.62 -21.43 12.20
CA ARG A 46 13.24 -21.55 13.54
C ARG A 46 12.31 -22.24 14.53
N LEU A 47 11.00 -21.96 14.44
CA LEU A 47 10.01 -22.56 15.32
C LEU A 47 9.91 -24.09 15.15
N ARG A 48 10.08 -24.60 13.91
CA ARG A 48 10.07 -26.05 13.64
C ARG A 48 11.22 -26.78 14.31
N ARG A 49 12.43 -26.21 14.33
CA ARG A 49 13.59 -26.85 15.00
C ARG A 49 13.45 -26.87 16.53
N ALA A 50 12.83 -25.85 17.11
CA ALA A 50 12.60 -25.80 18.55
C ALA A 50 11.47 -26.74 19.02
N GLN A 51 10.61 -27.21 18.10
CA GLN A 51 9.57 -28.20 18.41
C GLN A 51 10.05 -29.64 18.26
N ASP A 52 11.00 -29.94 17.38
CA ASP A 52 11.55 -31.31 17.23
C ASP A 52 12.49 -31.70 18.39
N GLU A 53 12.88 -30.76 19.25
CA GLU A 53 13.77 -30.99 20.39
C GLU A 53 13.02 -31.12 21.74
N LYS A 54 11.69 -31.25 21.71
CA LYS A 54 10.84 -31.61 22.86
C LYS A 54 10.17 -32.95 22.66
#